data_AF-A0A1L8D0K4-F1
#
_entry.id   AF-A0A1L8D0K4-F1
#
_cell.length_a   1.000
_cell.length_b   1.000
_cell.length_c   1.000
_cell.angle_alpha   90.00
_cell.angle_beta   90.00
_cell.angle_gamma   90.00
#
_symmetry.space_group_name_H-M   'P 1'
#
loop_
_entity.id
_entity.type
_entity.pdbx_description
1 polymer ?
#
loop_
_entity_poly.entity_id
_entity_poly.type
_entity_poly.pdbx_seq_one_letter_code
_entity_poly.pdbx_strand_id
1 'polypeptide(L)'
;MFNLNSRYVDDAILEASEVLQSTRELGENPRKVIFGGKDLFFKLKSKHLSIKQRQKYKKEWLDKRKGTLFSRGDKTKQGNLNLRVIEMKVLR
;
A
#
# COMPACT_ATOMS: atom_id res chain seq x y z
N MET A 1 15.50 14.08 6.93
CA MET A 1 14.74 12.82 7.10
C MET A 1 13.38 13.23 7.65
N PHE A 2 12.29 13.07 6.90
CA PHE A 2 10.96 13.45 7.40
C PHE A 2 10.52 12.37 8.39
N ASN A 3 10.51 12.69 9.68
CA ASN A 3 9.93 11.84 10.71
C ASN A 3 8.43 11.77 10.46
N LEU A 4 7.98 10.77 9.69
CA LEU A 4 6.54 10.50 9.57
C LEU A 4 6.00 10.31 10.99
N ASN A 5 4.89 10.98 11.29
CA ASN A 5 4.17 10.79 12.55
C ASN A 5 3.83 9.30 12.72
N SER A 6 4.03 8.74 13.90
CA SER A 6 3.75 7.33 14.21
C SER A 6 2.33 6.92 13.85
N ARG A 7 1.39 7.87 13.90
CA ARG A 7 0.00 7.69 13.46
C ARG A 7 -0.13 7.17 12.02
N TYR A 8 0.73 7.60 11.11
CA TYR A 8 0.71 7.11 9.73
C TYR A 8 1.17 5.65 9.63
N VAL A 9 2.09 5.25 10.51
CA VAL A 9 2.53 3.85 10.60
C VAL A 9 1.41 2.99 11.16
N ASP A 10 0.76 3.44 12.23
CA ASP A 10 -0.36 2.74 12.87
C ASP A 10 -1.55 2.58 11.91
N ASP A 11 -1.91 3.64 11.19
CA ASP A 11 -3.00 3.62 10.21
C ASP A 11 -2.67 2.73 9.00
N ALA A 12 -1.40 2.68 8.54
CA ALA A 12 -0.98 1.76 7.48
C ALA A 12 -1.02 0.28 7.92
N ILE A 13 -0.67 -0.01 9.18
CA ILE A 13 -0.79 -1.36 9.76
C ILE A 13 -2.26 -1.78 9.85
N LEU A 14 -3.13 -0.84 10.24
CA LEU A 14 -4.58 -1.08 10.29
C LEU A 14 -5.13 -1.42 8.91
N GLU A 15 -4.84 -0.61 7.89
CA GLU A 15 -5.28 -0.85 6.52
C GLU A 15 -4.83 -2.23 6.02
N ALA A 16 -3.56 -2.58 6.24
CA ALA A 16 -3.04 -3.89 5.86
C ALA A 16 -3.77 -5.03 6.58
N SER A 17 -4.12 -4.85 7.86
CA SER A 17 -4.86 -5.83 8.66
C SER A 17 -6.30 -6.00 8.18
N GLU A 18 -7.00 -4.90 7.86
CA GLU A 18 -8.36 -4.91 7.30
C GLU A 18 -8.40 -5.65 5.96
N VAL A 19 -7.46 -5.36 5.06
CA VAL A 19 -7.37 -6.04 3.75
C VAL A 19 -7.12 -7.54 3.93
N LEU A 20 -6.24 -7.92 4.86
CA LEU A 20 -5.97 -9.32 5.15
C LEU A 20 -7.19 -10.04 5.73
N GLN A 21 -7.93 -9.39 6.64
CA GLN A 21 -9.14 -9.94 7.22
C GLN A 21 -10.23 -10.12 6.16
N SER A 22 -10.51 -9.09 5.36
CA SER A 22 -11.49 -9.15 4.27
C SER A 22 -11.16 -10.26 3.28
N THR A 23 -9.88 -10.43 2.92
CA THR A 23 -9.43 -11.51 2.02
C THR A 23 -9.73 -12.89 2.61
N ARG A 24 -9.53 -13.08 3.93
CA ARG A 24 -9.86 -14.33 4.62
C ARG A 24 -11.36 -14.59 4.65
N GLU A 25 -12.16 -13.55 4.93
CA GLU A 25 -13.63 -13.63 4.98
C GLU A 25 -14.24 -14.00 3.61
N LEU A 26 -13.65 -13.51 2.53
CA LEU A 26 -14.01 -13.88 1.15
C LEU A 26 -13.55 -15.30 0.75
N GLY A 27 -12.86 -16.03 1.63
CA GLY A 27 -12.30 -17.36 1.34
C GLY A 27 -11.12 -17.33 0.37
N GLU A 28 -10.57 -16.15 0.10
CA GLU A 28 -9.41 -15.98 -0.76
C GLU A 28 -8.11 -16.25 0.00
N ASN A 29 -7.05 -16.63 -0.71
CA ASN A 29 -5.77 -16.93 -0.06
C ASN A 29 -5.04 -15.62 0.31
N PRO A 30 -4.86 -15.29 1.60
CA PRO A 30 -4.24 -14.05 2.04
C PRO A 30 -2.75 -13.93 1.64
N ARG A 31 -2.07 -15.05 1.35
CA ARG A 31 -0.70 -15.01 0.80
C ARG A 31 -0.64 -14.44 -0.62
N LYS A 32 -1.78 -14.28 -1.30
CA LYS A 32 -1.88 -13.65 -2.62
C LYS A 32 -2.03 -12.12 -2.53
N VAL A 33 -2.21 -11.55 -1.34
CA VAL A 33 -2.28 -10.09 -1.16
C VAL A 33 -0.89 -9.51 -1.37
N ILE A 34 -0.68 -8.84 -2.50
CA ILE A 34 0.58 -8.18 -2.84
C ILE A 34 0.36 -6.68 -2.98
N PHE A 35 0.84 -5.93 -1.98
CA PHE A 35 0.81 -4.47 -1.97
C PHE A 35 1.74 -3.90 -3.05
N GLY A 36 1.24 -2.94 -3.84
CA GLY A 36 1.96 -2.36 -4.99
C GLY A 36 1.65 -3.02 -6.34
N GLY A 37 0.82 -4.08 -6.38
CA GLY A 37 0.27 -4.68 -7.60
C GLY A 37 0.86 -6.05 -7.97
N LYS A 38 0.08 -7.11 -7.82
CA LYS A 38 0.50 -8.50 -8.07
C LYS A 38 1.36 -8.72 -9.33
N ASP A 39 0.94 -8.20 -10.48
CA ASP A 39 1.64 -8.41 -11.75
C ASP A 39 3.04 -7.79 -11.78
N LEU A 40 3.21 -6.62 -11.18
CA LEU A 40 4.48 -5.91 -11.17
C LEU A 40 5.49 -6.59 -10.22
N PHE A 41 5.01 -7.21 -9.13
CA PHE A 41 5.83 -8.10 -8.31
C PHE A 41 6.33 -9.32 -9.08
N PHE A 42 5.44 -10.00 -9.82
CA PHE A 42 5.84 -11.17 -10.60
C PHE A 42 6.79 -10.79 -11.75
N LYS A 43 6.60 -9.63 -12.39
CA LYS A 43 7.56 -9.07 -13.37
C LYS A 43 8.93 -8.85 -12.75
N LEU A 44 9.00 -8.31 -11.52
CA LEU A 44 10.27 -8.12 -10.80
C LEU A 44 10.96 -9.44 -10.40
N LYS A 45 10.18 -10.49 -10.14
CA LYS A 45 10.68 -11.84 -9.82
C LYS A 45 11.30 -12.55 -11.04
N SER A 46 10.95 -12.13 -12.26
CA SER A 46 11.49 -12.74 -13.48
C SER A 46 13.02 -12.61 -13.59
N LYS A 47 13.66 -13.69 -14.05
CA LYS A 47 15.12 -13.76 -14.28
C LYS A 47 15.53 -13.13 -15.62
N HIS A 48 14.63 -13.07 -16.60
CA HIS A 48 14.91 -12.63 -17.97
C HIS A 48 14.72 -11.12 -18.19
N LEU A 49 14.88 -10.33 -17.13
CA LEU A 49 14.71 -8.89 -17.20
C LEU A 49 16.04 -8.19 -17.48
N SER A 50 16.05 -7.31 -18.49
CA SER A 50 17.18 -6.38 -18.66
C SER A 50 17.33 -5.47 -17.43
N ILE A 51 18.53 -4.96 -17.21
CA ILE A 51 18.83 -4.04 -16.10
C ILE A 51 17.94 -2.78 -16.17
N LYS A 52 17.73 -2.24 -17.37
CA LYS A 52 16.88 -1.06 -17.61
C LYS A 52 15.41 -1.35 -17.25
N GLN A 53 14.86 -2.48 -17.69
CA GLN A 53 13.49 -2.88 -17.34
C GLN A 53 13.35 -3.10 -15.82
N ARG A 54 14.35 -3.71 -15.18
CA ARG A 54 14.33 -3.95 -13.73
C ARG A 54 14.30 -2.64 -12.95
N GLN A 55 15.10 -1.66 -13.35
CA GLN A 55 15.08 -0.33 -12.73
C GLN A 55 13.73 0.37 -12.94
N LYS A 56 13.16 0.30 -14.15
CA LYS A 56 11.82 0.84 -14.45
C LYS A 56 10.75 0.23 -13.53
N TYR A 57 10.67 -1.10 -13.47
CA TYR A 57 9.68 -1.76 -12.62
C TYR A 57 9.93 -1.56 -11.14
N LYS A 58 11.18 -1.45 -10.68
CA LYS A 58 11.47 -1.09 -9.29
C LYS A 58 10.98 0.31 -8.94
N LYS A 59 11.15 1.27 -9.85
CA LYS A 59 10.65 2.64 -9.68
C LYS A 59 9.12 2.65 -9.61
N GLU A 60 8.46 1.99 -10.55
CA GLU A 60 7.00 1.87 -10.57
C GLU A 60 6.47 1.15 -9.32
N TRP A 61 7.15 0.10 -8.86
CA TRP A 61 6.82 -0.64 -7.63
C TRP A 61 6.96 0.21 -6.36
N LEU A 62 7.95 1.10 -6.36
CA LEU A 62 8.15 2.06 -5.29
C LEU A 62 7.07 3.14 -5.35
N ASP A 63 6.79 3.71 -6.52
CA ASP A 63 5.83 4.81 -6.71
C ASP A 63 4.40 4.40 -6.37
N LYS A 64 4.01 3.15 -6.64
CA LYS A 64 2.71 2.58 -6.23
C LYS A 64 2.57 2.37 -4.71
N ARG A 65 3.68 2.28 -3.98
CA ARG A 65 3.69 2.08 -2.52
C ARG A 65 4.07 3.34 -1.74
N LYS A 66 4.64 4.33 -2.42
CA LYS A 66 5.12 5.59 -1.84
C LYS A 66 4.06 6.66 -2.04
N GLY A 67 3.79 7.47 -1.03
CA GLY A 67 2.88 8.62 -1.16
C GLY A 67 1.40 8.23 -1.17
N THR A 68 1.05 7.03 -0.72
CA THR A 68 -0.30 6.76 -0.24
C THR A 68 -0.32 7.22 1.21
N LEU A 69 -0.77 8.45 1.44
CA LEU A 69 -1.03 8.90 2.80
C LEU A 69 -2.38 8.34 3.20
N PHE A 70 -2.38 7.42 4.17
CA PHE A 70 -3.60 6.91 4.79
C PHE A 70 -3.69 7.52 6.19
N SER A 71 -4.79 8.20 6.46
CA SER A 71 -5.08 8.79 7.77
C SER A 71 -6.56 8.66 8.06
N ARG A 72 -6.90 8.28 9.29
CA ARG A 72 -8.28 8.25 9.79
C ARG A 72 -8.52 9.33 10.84
N GLY A 73 -9.79 9.74 10.98
CA GLY A 73 -10.15 10.65 12.07
C GLY A 73 -9.89 10.02 13.45
N ASP A 74 -9.34 10.81 14.37
CA ASP A 74 -9.00 10.37 15.73
C ASP A 74 -10.18 10.63 16.68
N LYS A 75 -10.79 9.57 17.21
CA LYS A 75 -11.91 9.65 18.16
C LYS A 75 -11.58 10.48 19.41
N THR A 76 -10.33 10.45 19.89
CA THR A 76 -9.90 11.24 21.06
C THR A 76 -9.85 12.75 20.78
N LYS A 77 -9.83 13.12 19.49
CA LYS A 77 -9.87 14.50 19.00
C LYS A 77 -11.21 14.85 18.35
N GLN A 78 -12.27 14.06 18.63
CA GLN A 78 -13.59 14.19 18.01
C GLN A 78 -13.60 14.00 16.48
N GLY A 79 -12.57 13.34 15.92
CA GLY A 79 -12.51 13.00 14.50
C GLY A 79 -13.38 11.79 14.16
N ASN A 80 -13.90 11.78 12.92
CA ASN A 80 -14.66 10.65 12.39
C ASN A 80 -13.72 9.50 11.99
N LEU A 81 -13.77 8.38 12.70
CA LEU A 81 -12.97 7.16 12.44
C LEU A 81 -13.17 6.58 11.03
N ASN A 82 -14.33 6.84 10.42
CA ASN A 82 -14.64 6.37 9.06
C ASN A 82 -14.14 7.33 7.98
N LEU A 83 -13.73 8.55 8.33
CA LEU A 83 -13.16 9.49 7.38
C LEU A 83 -11.74 9.06 7.05
N ARG A 84 -11.53 8.60 5.81
CA ARG A 84 -10.23 8.20 5.28
C ARG A 84 -9.76 9.30 4.32
N VAL A 85 -8.61 9.91 4.61
CA VAL A 85 -7.91 10.73 3.61
C VAL A 85 -6.96 9.81 2.88
N ILE A 86 -7.19 9.63 1.58
CA ILE A 86 -6.33 8.85 0.69
C ILE A 86 -5.82 9.82 -0.36
N GLU A 87 -4.51 10.04 -0.41
CA GLU A 87 -3.91 10.79 -1.51
C GLU A 87 -4.02 9.93 -2.79
N MET A 88 -5.00 10.24 -3.64
CA MET A 88 -5.12 9.61 -4.95
C MET A 88 -4.05 10.20 -5.88
N LYS A 89 -3.03 9.41 -6.20
CA LYS A 89 -2.17 9.73 -7.35
C LYS A 89 -2.99 9.55 -8.62
N VAL A 90 -3.43 10.67 -9.21
CA VAL A 90 -3.88 10.70 -10.60
C VAL A 90 -2.72 10.16 -11.44
N LEU A 91 -2.91 9.00 -12.06
CA LEU A 91 -2.01 8.49 -13.08
C LEU A 91 -2.00 9.50 -14.22
N ARG A 92 -0.98 10.36 -14.28
CA ARG A 92 -0.66 11.18 -15.45
C ARG A 92 0.16 10.37 -16.44
#